data_AF-A0A4Q3A9T3-F1
#
_entry.id   AF-A0A4Q3A9T3-F1
#
_cell.length_a   1.000
_cell.length_b   1.000
_cell.length_c   1.000
_cell.angle_alpha   90.00
_cell.angle_beta   90.00
_cell.angle_gamma   90.00
#
_symmetry.space_group_name_H-M   'P 1'
#
loop_
_entity.id
_entity.type
_entity.pdbx_description
1 polymer ?
#
loop_
_entity_poly.entity_id
_entity_poly.type
_entity_poly.pdbx_seq_one_letter_code
_entity_poly.pdbx_strand_id
1 'polypeptide(L)'
;VSLRAAYNWRSRFLLTESDVIFPYYSIFNEPTGQLDASVFFNIGNVLKLPGDLRIGVQGVNLLNEVTRTTQAYTGDPADLAPRSYFMNDRRFSFVLRGNF
;
A
#
# COMPACT_ATOMS: atom_id res chain seq x y z
N VAL A 1 20.31 -12.20 9.57
CA VAL A 1 19.35 -11.06 9.56
C VAL A 1 18.73 -10.97 8.18
N SER A 2 17.44 -10.65 8.05
CA SER A 2 16.75 -10.49 6.77
C SER A 2 16.02 -9.15 6.76
N LEU A 3 16.23 -8.34 5.72
CA LEU A 3 15.54 -7.07 5.51
C LEU A 3 14.91 -7.08 4.11
N ARG A 4 13.67 -6.58 4.00
CA ARG A 4 12.96 -6.42 2.74
C ARG A 4 12.22 -5.10 2.73
N ALA A 5 12.24 -4.40 1.61
CA ALA A 5 11.41 -3.23 1.34
C ALA A 5 10.83 -3.37 -0.06
N ALA A 6 9.60 -2.90 -0.25
CA ALA A 6 8.91 -2.90 -1.53
C ALA A 6 8.19 -1.57 -1.71
N TYR A 7 8.51 -0.87 -2.80
CA TYR A 7 7.81 0.34 -3.21
C TYR A 7 7.04 0.06 -4.49
N ASN A 8 5.71 0.25 -4.43
CA ASN A 8 4.83 0.09 -5.58
C ASN A 8 4.35 1.47 -6.01
N TRP A 9 4.63 1.84 -7.25
CA TRP A 9 4.16 3.08 -7.85
C TRP A 9 3.25 2.81 -9.04
N ARG A 10 2.26 3.67 -9.23
CA ARG A 10 1.38 3.63 -10.39
C ARG A 10 1.10 5.04 -10.87
N SER A 11 1.27 5.26 -12.18
CA SER A 11 0.82 6.48 -12.85
C SER A 11 -0.69 6.60 -12.78
N ARG A 12 -1.21 7.80 -13.08
CA ARG A 12 -2.65 8.01 -13.26
C ARG A 12 -3.24 6.98 -14.23
N PHE A 13 -4.43 6.50 -13.93
CA PHE A 13 -5.18 5.58 -14.79
C PHE A 13 -6.69 5.78 -14.64
N LEU A 14 -7.43 5.40 -15.67
CA LEU A 14 -8.90 5.38 -15.64
C LEU A 14 -9.36 4.29 -14.66
N LEU A 15 -10.05 4.71 -13.58
CA LEU A 15 -10.56 3.80 -12.54
C LEU A 15 -11.93 3.24 -12.90
N THR A 16 -12.82 4.10 -13.39
CA THR A 16 -14.10 3.70 -13.98
C THR A 16 -14.47 4.66 -15.10
N GLU A 17 -14.99 4.12 -16.20
CA GLU A 17 -15.47 4.87 -17.36
C GLU A 17 -16.76 5.65 -17.05
N SER A 18 -17.59 5.14 -16.15
CA SER A 18 -18.86 5.75 -15.74
C SER A 18 -19.00 5.70 -14.21
N ASP A 19 -19.08 6.86 -13.54
CA ASP A 19 -19.47 6.91 -12.13
C ASP A 19 -20.97 6.56 -11.98
N VAL A 20 -21.40 6.22 -10.76
CA VAL A 20 -22.81 5.98 -10.43
C VAL A 20 -23.59 7.28 -10.20
N ILE A 21 -22.90 8.39 -9.98
CA ILE A 21 -23.49 9.71 -9.73
C ILE A 21 -23.72 10.42 -11.07
N PHE A 22 -24.96 10.84 -11.34
CA PHE A 22 -25.30 11.65 -12.52
C PHE A 22 -24.39 12.90 -12.57
N PRO A 23 -23.81 13.24 -13.73
CA PRO A 23 -24.10 12.72 -15.07
C PRO A 23 -23.15 11.60 -15.54
N TYR A 24 -22.65 10.79 -14.60
CA TYR A 24 -21.90 9.55 -14.86
C TYR A 24 -20.51 9.74 -15.45
N TYR A 25 -19.84 10.82 -15.07
CA TYR A 25 -18.49 11.11 -15.55
C TYR A 25 -17.46 10.08 -15.11
N SER A 26 -16.46 9.87 -15.96
CA SER A 26 -15.32 9.01 -15.68
C SER A 26 -14.53 9.45 -14.44
N ILE A 27 -14.02 8.47 -13.70
CA ILE A 27 -13.16 8.69 -12.54
C ILE A 27 -11.77 8.15 -12.83
N PHE A 28 -10.76 8.92 -12.46
CA PHE A 28 -9.35 8.55 -12.54
C PHE A 28 -8.79 8.35 -11.15
N ASN A 29 -7.87 7.39 -11.02
CA ASN A 29 -7.02 7.30 -9.85
C ASN A 29 -5.75 8.11 -10.14
N GLU A 30 -5.39 9.02 -9.24
CA GLU A 30 -4.20 9.86 -9.38
C GLU A 30 -2.91 9.05 -9.16
N PRO A 31 -1.74 9.58 -9.56
CA PRO A 31 -0.47 8.94 -9.29
C PRO A 31 -0.30 8.72 -7.79
N THR A 32 0.11 7.50 -7.42
CA THR A 32 0.23 7.09 -6.03
C THR A 32 1.40 6.12 -5.85
N GLY A 33 1.97 6.08 -4.64
CA GLY A 33 3.02 5.14 -4.32
C GLY A 33 3.04 4.71 -2.86
N GLN A 34 3.14 3.39 -2.63
CA GLN A 34 3.14 2.82 -1.29
C GLN A 34 4.44 2.07 -1.00
N LEU A 35 5.02 2.33 0.18
CA LEU A 35 6.18 1.62 0.71
C LEU A 35 5.77 0.68 1.85
N ASP A 36 6.14 -0.59 1.71
CA ASP A 36 6.02 -1.59 2.78
C ASP A 36 7.42 -2.15 3.08
N ALA A 37 7.70 -2.51 4.34
CA ALA A 37 8.99 -3.08 4.71
C ALA A 37 8.89 -4.09 5.85
N SER A 38 9.91 -4.94 5.96
CA SER A 38 10.05 -5.87 7.07
C SER A 38 11.50 -6.17 7.43
N VAL A 39 11.72 -6.45 8.71
CA VAL A 39 13.01 -6.89 9.25
C VAL A 39 12.81 -8.11 10.13
N PHE A 40 13.67 -9.12 9.98
CA PHE A 40 13.65 -10.35 10.74
C PHE A 40 15.05 -10.73 11.25
N PHE A 41 15.10 -11.21 12.49
CA PHE A 41 16.30 -11.72 13.16
C PHE A 41 16.07 -13.17 13.54
N ASN A 42 17.03 -14.05 13.22
CA ASN A 42 17.03 -15.42 13.73
C ASN A 42 17.52 -15.38 15.19
N ILE A 43 16.66 -15.80 16.11
CA ILE A 43 16.93 -15.88 17.54
C ILE A 43 17.29 -17.29 17.99
N GLY A 44 17.06 -18.33 17.16
CA GLY A 44 17.51 -19.69 17.45
C GLY A 44 19.02 -19.76 17.70
N ASN A 45 19.80 -19.08 16.86
CA ASN A 45 21.26 -18.99 17.03
C ASN A 45 21.67 -18.20 18.29
N VAL A 46 20.92 -17.16 18.65
CA VAL A 46 21.24 -16.29 19.79
C VAL A 46 20.90 -16.97 21.11
N LEU A 47 19.77 -17.68 21.16
CA LEU A 47 19.24 -18.34 22.35
C LEU A 47 19.61 -19.83 22.42
N LYS A 48 20.41 -20.33 21.47
CA LYS A 48 20.80 -21.74 21.32
C LYS A 48 19.60 -22.70 21.34
N LEU A 49 18.50 -22.29 20.72
CA LEU A 49 17.30 -23.12 20.57
C LEU A 49 17.41 -23.95 19.27
N PRO A 50 16.95 -25.21 19.26
CA PRO A 50 16.89 -26.00 18.04
C PRO A 50 15.86 -25.44 17.05
N GLY A 51 16.15 -25.52 15.75
CA GLY A 51 15.30 -25.02 14.66
C GLY A 51 15.61 -23.60 14.19
N ASP A 52 14.94 -23.15 13.12
CA ASP A 52 15.01 -21.76 12.62
C ASP A 52 13.90 -20.92 13.25
N LEU A 53 14.18 -20.34 14.41
CA LEU A 53 13.28 -19.42 15.09
C LEU A 53 13.64 -17.97 14.75
N ARG A 54 12.68 -17.21 14.21
CA ARG A 54 12.86 -15.81 13.82
C ARG A 54 11.81 -14.90 14.44
N ILE A 55 12.24 -13.74 14.93
CA ILE A 55 11.36 -12.62 15.29
C ILE A 55 11.49 -11.51 14.26
N GLY A 56 10.45 -10.74 14.04
CA GLY A 56 10.51 -9.61 13.14
C GLY A 56 9.39 -8.61 13.31
N VAL A 57 9.58 -7.47 12.65
CA VAL A 57 8.60 -6.41 12.52
C VAL A 57 8.29 -6.22 11.05
N GLN A 58 7.02 -6.07 10.72
CA GLN A 58 6.55 -5.69 9.39
C GLN A 58 5.77 -4.37 9.49
N GLY A 59 5.95 -3.49 8.53
CA GLY A 59 5.21 -2.25 8.39
C GLY A 59 4.61 -2.14 7.00
N VAL A 60 3.35 -1.75 6.93
CA VAL A 60 2.62 -1.47 5.67
C VAL A 60 2.19 -0.02 5.64
N ASN A 61 2.12 0.54 4.43
CA ASN A 61 1.85 1.95 4.16
C ASN A 61 2.76 2.90 4.98
N LEU A 62 4.08 2.67 4.94
CA LEU A 62 5.06 3.41 5.75
C LEU A 62 5.10 4.91 5.41
N LEU A 63 4.77 5.27 4.17
CA LEU A 63 4.66 6.66 3.71
C LEU A 63 3.36 7.34 4.12
N ASN A 64 2.41 6.61 4.72
CA ASN A 64 1.07 7.12 5.04
C ASN A 64 0.37 7.68 3.79
N GLU A 65 0.44 6.90 2.71
CA GLU A 65 -0.06 7.23 1.38
C GLU A 65 -1.58 7.30 1.36
N VAL A 66 -2.10 8.32 0.68
CA VAL A 66 -3.53 8.53 0.45
C VAL A 66 -3.81 8.36 -1.04
N THR A 67 -4.63 7.38 -1.38
CA THR A 67 -5.17 7.20 -2.73
C THR A 67 -6.17 8.33 -3.01
N ARG A 68 -5.95 9.08 -4.09
CA ARG A 68 -6.79 10.19 -4.50
C ARG A 68 -7.44 9.89 -5.84
N THR A 69 -8.72 10.20 -5.97
CA THR A 69 -9.42 10.10 -7.25
C THR A 69 -9.88 11.46 -7.73
N THR A 70 -9.90 11.62 -9.04
CA THR A 70 -10.43 12.79 -9.74
C THR A 70 -11.51 12.39 -10.72
N GLN A 71 -12.38 13.33 -11.08
CA GLN A 71 -13.50 13.13 -11.99
C GLN A 71 -13.44 14.14 -13.14
N ALA A 72 -13.71 13.67 -14.36
CA ALA A 72 -13.84 14.50 -15.56
C ALA A 72 -15.20 15.21 -15.60
N TYR A 73 -15.41 16.19 -14.71
CA TYR A 73 -16.71 16.78 -14.41
C TYR A 73 -17.34 17.62 -15.55
N THR A 74 -16.61 17.84 -16.64
CA THR A 74 -17.10 18.48 -17.88
C THR A 74 -17.34 17.48 -19.00
N GLY A 75 -16.97 16.21 -18.81
CA GLY A 75 -16.86 15.20 -19.88
C GLY A 75 -15.51 15.22 -20.61
N ASP A 76 -14.68 16.24 -20.40
CA ASP A 76 -13.31 16.28 -20.92
C ASP A 76 -12.34 15.58 -19.93
N PRO A 77 -11.64 14.49 -20.32
CA PRO A 77 -10.66 13.83 -19.46
C PRO A 77 -9.42 14.68 -19.14
N ALA A 78 -9.24 15.84 -19.76
CA ALA A 78 -8.22 16.82 -19.39
C ALA A 78 -8.64 17.71 -18.21
N ASP A 79 -9.95 17.90 -17.99
CA ASP A 79 -10.51 18.80 -16.97
C ASP A 79 -10.98 18.00 -15.75
N LEU A 80 -10.09 17.87 -14.78
CA LEU A 80 -10.26 17.00 -13.62
C LEU A 80 -10.55 17.79 -12.34
N ALA A 81 -11.53 17.32 -11.57
CA ALA A 81 -11.83 17.83 -10.22
C ALA A 81 -11.67 16.72 -9.15
N PRO A 82 -11.31 17.06 -7.89
CA PRO A 82 -11.23 16.07 -6.82
C PRO A 82 -12.55 15.33 -6.56
N ARG A 83 -12.49 14.01 -6.33
CA ARG A 83 -13.68 13.18 -6.12
C ARG A 83 -13.69 12.42 -4.80
N SER A 84 -12.65 11.67 -4.46
CA SER A 84 -12.57 10.89 -3.22
C SER A 84 -11.14 10.66 -2.76
N TYR A 85 -10.99 10.38 -1.47
CA TYR A 85 -9.71 10.15 -0.81
C TYR A 85 -9.85 8.92 0.07
N PHE A 86 -8.97 7.93 -0.14
CA PHE A 86 -8.96 6.68 0.60
C PHE A 86 -7.57 6.42 1.12
N MET A 87 -7.47 5.93 2.36
CA MET A 87 -6.19 5.61 2.97
C MET A 87 -6.30 4.26 3.65
N ASN A 88 -5.41 3.34 3.31
CA ASN A 88 -5.21 2.13 4.10
C ASN A 88 -4.41 2.48 5.36
N ASP A 89 -4.71 1.82 6.47
CA ASP A 89 -4.00 2.05 7.73
C ASP A 89 -2.49 1.84 7.57
N ARG A 90 -1.72 2.79 8.12
CA ARG A 90 -0.30 2.56 8.39
C ARG A 90 -0.18 1.62 9.59
N ARG A 91 0.08 0.34 9.32
CA ARG A 91 0.04 -0.73 10.32
C ARG A 91 1.41 -1.35 10.53
N PHE A 92 1.73 -1.61 11.80
CA PHE A 92 2.89 -2.38 12.21
C PHE A 92 2.47 -3.73 12.79
N SER A 93 3.25 -4.77 12.56
CA SER A 93 2.98 -6.12 13.04
C SER A 93 4.25 -6.75 13.58
N PHE A 94 4.15 -7.35 14.77
CA PHE A 94 5.21 -8.15 15.39
C PHE A 94 4.97 -9.62 15.04
N VAL A 95 6.02 -10.32 14.62
CA VAL A 95 5.90 -11.66 14.03
C VAL A 95 6.95 -12.59 14.62
N LEU A 96 6.51 -13.79 15.05
CA LEU A 96 7.37 -14.93 15.39
C LEU A 96 7.15 -16.02 14.33
N ARG A 97 8.24 -16.60 13.80
CA ARG A 97 8.20 -17.70 12.82
C ARG A 97 9.14 -18.82 13.26
N GLY A 98 8.69 -20.06 13.17
CA GLY A 98 9.49 -21.25 13.43
C GLY A 98 9.45 -22.21 12.23
N ASN A 99 10.58 -22.83 11.93
CA ASN A 99 10.69 -23.98 11.05
C ASN A 99 11.51 -25.07 11.76
N PHE A 100 10.97 -26.29 11.81
CA PHE A 100 11.43 -27.39 12.66
C PHE A 100 11.66 -28.66 11.84
#